data_AF-A0A0X8JPL7-F1
#
_entry.id   AF-A0A0X8JPL7-F1
#
_cell.length_a   1.000
_cell.length_b   1.000
_cell.length_c   1.000
_cell.angle_alpha   90.00
_cell.angle_beta   90.00
_cell.angle_gamma   90.00
#
_symmetry.space_group_name_H-M   'P 1'
#
loop_
_entity.id
_entity.type
_entity.pdbx_description
1 polymer ?
#
loop_
_entity_poly.entity_id
_entity_poly.type
_entity_poly.pdbx_seq_one_letter_code
_entity_poly.pdbx_strand_id
1 'polypeptide(L)'
;MAVPVSTELGCKNCHGGSWSRDGVIGVSARTASDVLRKHDRRHKTTLMARAESGSPVSCQSCHADPLTDAPGKPELLSLSAAMHGFHANYLSGLNGAEACNACHATGTDSYTASFRGAHSRQPGESCARCHGTMEDHALSLLQAEKDKPKADKLMRHLRPRLVSAVEDINPRAPWSSLPDCLACHVEFERPESVKVTAFNQWAENDDLYQNRVDEAGLMCQACHGSAHAEHPAINPFNSGLDSLQPMRYQGNRRPIGAGGNCAVCHREEMDAELHHPNMLK
;
A
#
# COMPACT_ATOMS: atom_id res chain seq x y z
N MET A 1 3.92 -5.64 11.63
CA MET A 1 4.49 -6.71 10.76
C MET A 1 3.83 -6.59 9.40
N ALA A 2 4.54 -6.12 8.37
CA ALA A 2 4.00 -6.02 7.02
C ALA A 2 4.05 -7.41 6.35
N VAL A 3 2.88 -7.97 6.00
CA VAL A 3 2.75 -9.17 5.17
C VAL A 3 1.78 -8.84 4.03
N PRO A 4 2.08 -9.17 2.75
CA PRO A 4 3.34 -9.61 2.16
C PRO A 4 3.85 -8.66 1.06
N VAL A 5 5.17 -8.62 0.91
CA VAL A 5 5.81 -8.40 -0.38
C VAL A 5 5.32 -9.54 -1.28
N SER A 6 4.29 -9.28 -2.10
CA SER A 6 3.73 -10.31 -2.97
C SER A 6 4.75 -10.70 -4.04
N THR A 7 4.83 -11.99 -4.34
CA THR A 7 5.59 -12.49 -5.49
C THR A 7 4.85 -12.28 -6.81
N GLU A 8 3.63 -11.76 -6.79
CA GLU A 8 2.81 -11.38 -7.96
C GLU A 8 3.13 -9.95 -8.43
N LEU A 9 4.41 -9.56 -8.51
CA LEU A 9 4.79 -8.27 -9.06
C LEU A 9 4.70 -8.29 -10.60
N GLY A 10 3.72 -7.59 -11.16
CA GLY A 10 3.27 -7.62 -12.56
C GLY A 10 4.22 -7.08 -13.63
N CYS A 11 5.55 -7.06 -13.41
CA CYS A 11 6.55 -6.51 -14.34
C CYS A 11 6.37 -6.98 -15.78
N LYS A 12 5.96 -8.24 -15.96
CA LYS A 12 5.72 -8.88 -17.27
C LYS A 12 4.70 -8.15 -18.14
N ASN A 13 3.81 -7.35 -17.55
CA ASN A 13 2.75 -6.62 -18.24
C ASN A 13 3.31 -5.59 -19.23
N CYS A 14 4.53 -5.09 -19.01
CA CYS A 14 5.22 -4.16 -19.91
C CYS A 14 6.63 -4.61 -20.33
N HIS A 15 7.23 -5.54 -19.58
CA HIS A 15 8.58 -6.05 -19.85
C HIS A 15 8.59 -7.41 -20.58
N GLY A 16 7.41 -7.92 -20.96
CA GLY A 16 7.25 -9.18 -21.68
C GLY A 16 7.57 -10.40 -20.80
N GLY A 17 7.61 -11.59 -21.42
CA GLY A 17 7.80 -12.84 -20.69
C GLY A 17 6.52 -13.33 -20.00
N SER A 18 6.68 -14.31 -19.11
CA SER A 18 5.61 -14.93 -18.32
C SER A 18 5.95 -14.87 -16.84
N TRP A 19 5.04 -15.36 -15.99
CA TRP A 19 5.36 -15.69 -14.61
C TRP A 19 6.45 -16.76 -14.55
N SER A 20 7.32 -16.69 -13.54
CA SER A 20 8.47 -17.60 -13.37
C SER A 20 8.11 -18.95 -12.77
N ARG A 21 7.05 -19.02 -11.96
CA ARG A 21 6.60 -20.23 -11.28
C ARG A 21 5.13 -20.47 -11.54
N ASP A 22 4.84 -21.67 -12.02
CA ASP A 22 3.51 -22.25 -12.24
C ASP A 22 2.54 -21.40 -13.06
N GLY A 23 3.06 -20.43 -13.82
CA GLY A 23 2.23 -19.48 -14.56
C GLY A 23 1.48 -18.49 -13.66
N VAL A 24 1.85 -18.35 -12.38
CA VAL A 24 1.10 -17.54 -11.39
C VAL A 24 1.95 -16.47 -10.73
N ILE A 25 3.21 -16.76 -10.36
CA ILE A 25 4.03 -15.84 -9.57
C ILE A 25 5.47 -15.68 -10.08
N GLY A 26 6.11 -14.60 -9.63
CA GLY A 26 7.52 -14.31 -9.76
C GLY A 26 7.96 -13.83 -11.15
N VAL A 27 9.09 -13.13 -11.19
CA VAL A 27 9.61 -12.48 -12.40
C VAL A 27 10.44 -13.48 -13.22
N SER A 28 10.03 -13.79 -14.46
CA SER A 28 10.81 -14.68 -15.33
C SER A 28 12.13 -14.05 -15.78
N ALA A 29 13.11 -14.88 -16.13
CA ALA A 29 14.41 -14.42 -16.63
C ALA A 29 14.28 -13.46 -17.83
N ARG A 30 13.32 -13.71 -18.74
CA ARG A 30 13.03 -12.83 -19.88
C ARG A 30 12.59 -11.44 -19.42
N THR A 31 11.68 -11.39 -18.45
CA THR A 31 11.17 -10.13 -17.86
C THR A 31 12.30 -9.38 -17.17
N ALA A 32 13.04 -10.06 -16.29
CA ALA A 32 14.18 -9.49 -15.57
C ALA A 32 15.25 -8.95 -16.55
N SER A 33 15.56 -9.70 -17.60
CA SER A 33 16.52 -9.27 -18.62
C SER A 33 16.09 -8.01 -19.36
N ASP A 34 14.80 -7.86 -19.68
CA ASP A 34 14.29 -6.62 -20.28
C ASP A 34 14.39 -5.43 -19.32
N VAL A 35 14.05 -5.62 -18.04
CA VAL A 35 14.21 -4.60 -16.99
C VAL A 35 15.66 -4.14 -16.91
N LEU A 36 16.62 -5.08 -16.77
CA LEU A 36 18.04 -4.76 -16.66
C LEU A 36 18.57 -4.06 -17.92
N ARG A 37 18.21 -4.52 -19.13
CA ARG A 37 18.61 -3.86 -20.39
C ARG A 37 18.06 -2.44 -20.51
N LYS A 38 16.81 -2.20 -20.09
CA LYS A 38 16.24 -0.84 -20.08
C LYS A 38 16.92 0.04 -19.04
N HIS A 39 17.27 -0.50 -17.89
CA HIS A 39 18.04 0.19 -16.87
C HIS A 39 19.43 0.59 -17.41
N ASP A 40 20.17 -0.36 -17.99
CA ASP A 40 21.49 -0.12 -18.61
C ASP A 40 21.43 0.95 -19.69
N ARG A 41 20.45 0.87 -20.60
CA ARG A 41 20.27 1.86 -21.68
C ARG A 41 20.07 3.28 -21.15
N ARG A 42 19.25 3.43 -20.11
CA ARG A 42 18.79 4.73 -19.59
C ARG A 42 19.73 5.34 -18.56
N HIS A 43 20.41 4.50 -17.78
CA HIS A 43 21.25 4.90 -16.65
C HIS A 43 22.74 4.58 -16.85
N LYS A 44 23.12 4.02 -18.01
CA LYS A 44 24.51 3.68 -18.36
C LYS A 44 25.15 2.72 -17.36
N THR A 45 24.33 1.82 -16.81
CA THR A 45 24.79 0.71 -15.97
C THR A 45 25.18 -0.50 -16.82
N THR A 46 25.70 -1.55 -16.17
CA THR A 46 26.07 -2.83 -16.81
C THR A 46 25.40 -4.02 -16.10
N LEU A 47 24.19 -3.82 -15.58
CA LEU A 47 23.51 -4.79 -14.72
C LEU A 47 23.16 -6.07 -15.46
N MET A 48 22.79 -5.98 -16.75
CA MET A 48 22.51 -7.17 -17.56
C MET A 48 23.75 -8.05 -17.70
N ALA A 49 24.88 -7.45 -18.09
CA ALA A 49 26.14 -8.17 -18.25
C ALA A 49 26.60 -8.82 -16.92
N ARG A 50 26.40 -8.13 -15.79
CA ARG A 50 26.68 -8.69 -14.45
C ARG A 50 25.76 -9.86 -14.11
N ALA A 51 24.48 -9.77 -14.43
CA ALA A 51 23.55 -10.87 -14.21
C ALA A 51 23.91 -12.10 -15.06
N GLU A 52 24.30 -11.91 -16.33
CA GLU A 52 24.77 -12.98 -17.23
C GLU A 52 26.06 -13.63 -16.73
N SER A 53 26.95 -12.86 -16.10
CA SER A 53 28.17 -13.39 -15.48
C SER A 53 27.93 -14.02 -14.09
N GLY A 54 26.68 -14.30 -13.71
CA GLY A 54 26.33 -14.93 -12.44
C GLY A 54 26.38 -14.02 -11.21
N SER A 55 26.43 -12.71 -11.41
CA SER A 55 26.51 -11.69 -10.34
C SER A 55 25.36 -10.68 -10.43
N PRO A 56 24.08 -11.11 -10.31
CA PRO A 56 22.95 -10.18 -10.33
C PRO A 56 23.00 -9.23 -9.12
N VAL A 57 22.54 -8.00 -9.31
CA VAL A 57 22.44 -7.01 -8.23
C VAL A 57 21.01 -6.89 -7.74
N SER A 58 20.84 -6.73 -6.42
CA SER A 58 19.57 -6.28 -5.86
C SER A 58 19.37 -4.79 -6.13
N CYS A 59 18.15 -4.38 -6.51
CA CYS A 59 17.81 -2.98 -6.71
C CYS A 59 18.11 -2.14 -5.46
N GLN A 60 17.86 -2.72 -4.29
CA GLN A 60 18.06 -2.11 -2.98
C GLN A 60 19.54 -1.82 -2.66
N SER A 61 20.48 -2.45 -3.37
CA SER A 61 21.92 -2.14 -3.23
C SER A 61 22.27 -0.71 -3.67
N CYS A 62 21.41 -0.08 -4.48
CA CYS A 62 21.58 1.30 -4.94
C CYS A 62 20.41 2.18 -4.55
N HIS A 63 19.19 1.67 -4.56
CA HIS A 63 17.98 2.41 -4.20
C HIS A 63 17.58 2.11 -2.75
N ALA A 64 17.56 3.13 -1.88
CA ALA A 64 17.21 2.93 -0.48
C ALA A 64 15.80 2.31 -0.33
N ASP A 65 15.62 1.45 0.67
CA ASP A 65 14.33 0.82 0.98
C ASP A 65 14.19 0.62 2.50
N PRO A 66 13.40 1.47 3.18
CA PRO A 66 13.17 1.35 4.61
C PRO A 66 12.57 0.00 5.04
N LEU A 67 11.82 -0.69 4.17
CA LEU A 67 11.22 -1.98 4.53
C LEU A 67 12.27 -3.06 4.80
N THR A 68 13.39 -3.00 4.08
CA THR A 68 14.48 -3.99 4.20
C THR A 68 15.72 -3.40 4.88
N ASP A 69 15.59 -2.23 5.52
CA ASP A 69 16.70 -1.45 6.08
C ASP A 69 17.85 -1.25 5.08
N ALA A 70 17.54 -1.16 3.79
CA ALA A 70 18.54 -0.99 2.76
C ALA A 70 18.91 0.50 2.68
N PRO A 71 20.16 0.89 3.00
CA PRO A 71 20.54 2.29 3.02
C PRO A 71 20.59 2.89 1.60
N GLY A 72 20.81 2.06 0.58
CA GLY A 72 21.00 2.50 -0.79
C GLY A 72 22.14 3.51 -0.93
N LYS A 73 22.08 4.31 -2.00
CA LYS A 73 23.01 5.42 -2.24
C LYS A 73 22.28 6.74 -2.04
N PRO A 74 22.84 7.69 -1.28
CA PRO A 74 22.13 8.92 -0.88
C PRO A 74 21.73 9.80 -2.07
N GLU A 75 22.50 9.79 -3.15
CA GLU A 75 22.24 10.57 -4.36
C GLU A 75 21.12 9.99 -5.25
N LEU A 76 20.71 8.74 -5.00
CA LEU A 76 19.67 8.06 -5.77
C LEU A 76 18.34 8.07 -5.03
N LEU A 77 17.25 8.16 -5.80
CA LEU A 77 15.90 8.03 -5.26
C LEU A 77 15.73 6.68 -4.53
N SER A 78 14.89 6.62 -3.49
CA SER A 78 14.47 5.35 -2.90
C SER A 78 13.86 4.43 -3.96
N LEU A 79 13.79 3.13 -3.67
CA LEU A 79 13.24 2.15 -4.62
C LEU A 79 11.79 2.50 -4.97
N SER A 80 11.01 2.90 -3.96
CA SER A 80 9.62 3.31 -4.15
C SER A 80 9.50 4.57 -5.02
N ALA A 81 10.26 5.64 -4.71
CA ALA A 81 10.20 6.88 -5.49
C ALA A 81 10.70 6.68 -6.93
N ALA A 82 11.76 5.89 -7.13
CA ALA A 82 12.29 5.59 -8.46
C ALA A 82 11.30 4.78 -9.31
N MET A 83 10.70 3.74 -8.72
CA MET A 83 9.78 2.84 -9.42
C MET A 83 8.47 3.55 -9.79
N HIS A 84 7.81 4.17 -8.81
CA HIS A 84 6.54 4.86 -9.03
C HIS A 84 6.73 6.12 -9.86
N GLY A 85 7.75 6.92 -9.58
CA GLY A 85 8.04 8.15 -10.34
C GLY A 85 8.30 7.91 -11.82
N PHE A 86 8.99 6.82 -12.16
CA PHE A 86 9.20 6.46 -13.56
C PHE A 86 7.92 5.94 -14.23
N HIS A 87 7.23 4.97 -13.61
CA HIS A 87 6.09 4.31 -14.24
C HIS A 87 4.83 5.17 -14.29
N ALA A 88 4.67 6.12 -13.37
CA ALA A 88 3.55 7.08 -13.42
C ALA A 88 3.47 7.83 -14.75
N ASN A 89 4.62 8.11 -15.40
CA ASN A 89 4.66 8.78 -16.70
C ASN A 89 4.08 7.94 -17.86
N TYR A 90 3.84 6.65 -17.64
CA TYR A 90 3.24 5.72 -18.62
C TYR A 90 1.87 5.21 -18.19
N LEU A 91 1.54 5.36 -16.91
CA LEU A 91 0.28 4.89 -16.30
C LEU A 91 -0.65 6.06 -15.92
N SER A 92 -0.29 7.30 -16.28
CA SER A 92 -1.11 8.48 -16.05
C SER A 92 -2.46 8.37 -16.76
N GLY A 93 -3.52 8.84 -16.11
CA GLY A 93 -4.89 8.84 -16.59
C GLY A 93 -5.70 7.61 -16.21
N LEU A 94 -5.06 6.52 -15.76
CA LEU A 94 -5.77 5.32 -15.31
C LEU A 94 -6.50 5.58 -13.99
N ASN A 95 -7.67 4.94 -13.80
CA ASN A 95 -8.58 5.25 -12.70
C ASN A 95 -8.59 4.17 -11.61
N GLY A 96 -8.89 4.59 -10.38
CA GLY A 96 -9.05 3.69 -9.24
C GLY A 96 -7.83 2.79 -9.03
N ALA A 97 -8.06 1.47 -8.96
CA ALA A 97 -7.01 0.48 -8.75
C ALA A 97 -6.26 0.07 -10.03
N GLU A 98 -6.67 0.52 -11.22
CA GLU A 98 -6.15 -0.01 -12.50
C GLU A 98 -4.63 0.16 -12.64
N ALA A 99 -4.10 1.35 -12.34
CA ALA A 99 -2.66 1.60 -12.35
C ALA A 99 -1.91 0.73 -11.33
N CYS A 100 -2.49 0.55 -10.15
CA CYS A 100 -1.90 -0.24 -9.07
C CYS A 100 -1.86 -1.73 -9.47
N ASN A 101 -2.94 -2.25 -10.06
CA ASN A 101 -3.07 -3.63 -10.53
C ASN A 101 -2.07 -3.98 -11.63
N ALA A 102 -1.54 -2.99 -12.36
CA ALA A 102 -0.53 -3.23 -13.39
C ALA A 102 0.76 -3.82 -12.80
N CYS A 103 1.05 -3.57 -11.51
CA CYS A 103 2.24 -4.05 -10.83
C CYS A 103 1.93 -4.84 -9.56
N HIS A 104 0.93 -4.46 -8.79
CA HIS A 104 0.62 -5.08 -7.49
C HIS A 104 -0.49 -6.13 -7.59
N ALA A 105 -0.45 -7.04 -6.63
CA ALA A 105 -1.38 -8.15 -6.45
C ALA A 105 -2.73 -7.67 -5.88
N THR A 106 -3.38 -6.73 -6.57
CA THR A 106 -4.61 -6.05 -6.14
C THR A 106 -5.78 -6.23 -7.12
N GLY A 107 -5.54 -6.87 -8.27
CA GLY A 107 -6.56 -7.21 -9.26
C GLY A 107 -7.45 -8.37 -8.81
N THR A 108 -8.60 -8.53 -9.49
CA THR A 108 -9.54 -9.64 -9.25
C THR A 108 -8.98 -11.02 -9.63
N ASP A 109 -7.93 -11.03 -10.45
CA ASP A 109 -7.16 -12.20 -10.88
C ASP A 109 -5.96 -12.49 -9.96
N SER A 110 -5.73 -11.66 -8.94
CA SER A 110 -4.66 -11.90 -7.96
C SER A 110 -5.01 -13.03 -7.01
N TYR A 111 -4.02 -13.89 -6.73
CA TYR A 111 -4.15 -14.94 -5.74
C TYR A 111 -4.01 -14.38 -4.32
N THR A 112 -3.07 -13.46 -4.11
CA THR A 112 -2.84 -12.81 -2.82
C THR A 112 -4.02 -11.89 -2.43
N ALA A 113 -4.65 -11.22 -3.40
CA ALA A 113 -5.70 -10.22 -3.19
C ALA A 113 -5.36 -9.26 -2.04
N SER A 114 -4.37 -8.41 -2.28
CA SER A 114 -3.74 -7.59 -1.23
C SER A 114 -4.68 -6.53 -0.63
N PHE A 115 -5.84 -6.27 -1.25
CA PHE A 115 -6.89 -5.38 -0.75
C PHE A 115 -8.20 -6.16 -0.56
N ARG A 116 -8.42 -6.69 0.65
CA ARG A 116 -9.47 -7.69 0.93
C ARG A 116 -10.26 -7.46 2.23
N GLY A 117 -10.02 -6.33 2.89
CA GLY A 117 -10.76 -5.92 4.08
C GLY A 117 -12.12 -5.31 3.77
N ALA A 118 -12.75 -4.75 4.79
CA ALA A 118 -14.08 -4.14 4.70
C ALA A 118 -14.20 -3.03 3.63
N HIS A 119 -13.13 -2.27 3.40
CA HIS A 119 -13.10 -1.19 2.41
C HIS A 119 -13.20 -1.73 0.98
N SER A 120 -12.58 -2.87 0.66
CA SER A 120 -12.58 -3.39 -0.72
C SER A 120 -13.97 -3.78 -1.24
N ARG A 121 -14.96 -3.81 -0.36
CA ARG A 121 -16.37 -4.11 -0.65
C ARG A 121 -17.25 -2.88 -0.78
N GLN A 122 -16.72 -1.68 -0.54
CA GLN A 122 -17.49 -0.44 -0.64
C GLN A 122 -17.51 0.06 -2.10
N PRO A 123 -18.64 0.58 -2.61
CA PRO A 123 -18.72 1.12 -3.96
C PRO A 123 -17.73 2.26 -4.20
N GLY A 124 -16.92 2.13 -5.27
CA GLY A 124 -15.96 3.17 -5.65
C GLY A 124 -14.69 3.23 -4.80
N GLU A 125 -14.52 2.30 -3.87
CA GLU A 125 -13.36 2.19 -3.00
C GLU A 125 -12.18 1.51 -3.71
N SER A 126 -10.97 2.03 -3.53
CA SER A 126 -9.78 1.49 -4.18
C SER A 126 -8.51 2.00 -3.50
N CYS A 127 -7.36 1.42 -3.87
CA CYS A 127 -6.04 1.87 -3.39
C CYS A 127 -5.85 3.39 -3.49
N ALA A 128 -6.38 3.99 -4.56
CA ALA A 128 -6.23 5.42 -4.84
C ALA A 128 -7.00 6.33 -3.86
N ARG A 129 -7.98 5.80 -3.14
CA ARG A 129 -8.74 6.55 -2.14
C ARG A 129 -7.91 6.89 -0.91
N CYS A 130 -6.95 6.04 -0.58
CA CYS A 130 -6.05 6.25 0.55
C CYS A 130 -4.68 6.76 0.10
N HIS A 131 -4.13 6.17 -0.97
CA HIS A 131 -2.77 6.44 -1.42
C HIS A 131 -2.65 7.51 -2.52
N GLY A 132 -3.78 7.97 -3.08
CA GLY A 132 -3.83 8.85 -4.24
C GLY A 132 -3.81 8.11 -5.58
N THR A 133 -4.10 8.81 -6.68
CA THR A 133 -3.92 8.23 -8.03
C THR A 133 -2.44 7.92 -8.28
N MET A 134 -2.11 7.24 -9.37
CA MET A 134 -0.71 6.91 -9.67
C MET A 134 0.17 8.17 -9.77
N GLU A 135 -0.35 9.24 -10.36
CA GLU A 135 0.34 10.52 -10.47
C GLU A 135 0.54 11.17 -9.10
N ASP A 136 -0.53 11.27 -8.31
CA ASP A 136 -0.51 11.86 -6.97
C ASP A 136 0.42 11.07 -6.03
N HIS A 137 0.34 9.73 -6.06
CA HIS A 137 1.19 8.84 -5.30
C HIS A 137 2.67 9.01 -5.67
N ALA A 138 2.99 8.98 -6.97
CA ALA A 138 4.35 9.18 -7.44
C ALA A 138 4.89 10.57 -7.06
N LEU A 139 4.09 11.61 -7.25
CA LEU A 139 4.46 12.98 -6.89
C LEU A 139 4.71 13.12 -5.39
N SER A 140 3.91 12.49 -4.53
CA SER A 140 4.11 12.53 -3.07
C SER A 140 5.44 11.91 -2.62
N LEU A 141 5.86 10.82 -3.27
CA LEU A 141 7.17 10.19 -3.06
C LEU A 141 8.31 11.04 -3.62
N LEU A 142 8.13 11.63 -4.81
CA LEU A 142 9.15 12.46 -5.44
C LEU A 142 9.34 13.80 -4.71
N GLN A 143 8.27 14.40 -4.19
CA GLN A 143 8.31 15.60 -3.33
C GLN A 143 9.15 15.35 -2.07
N ALA A 144 9.04 14.18 -1.44
CA ALA A 144 9.82 13.82 -0.25
C ALA A 144 11.33 13.69 -0.55
N GLU A 145 11.69 13.49 -1.82
CA GLU A 145 13.07 13.33 -2.28
C GLU A 145 13.45 14.36 -3.35
N LYS A 146 12.80 15.54 -3.32
CA LYS A 146 12.90 16.57 -4.38
C LYS A 146 14.33 17.08 -4.63
N ASP A 147 15.17 17.06 -3.58
CA ASP A 147 16.56 17.52 -3.67
C ASP A 147 17.46 16.53 -4.42
N LYS A 148 16.96 15.33 -4.75
CA LYS A 148 17.72 14.33 -5.49
C LYS A 148 17.68 14.62 -7.00
N PRO A 149 18.80 14.48 -7.74
CA PRO A 149 18.91 14.95 -9.13
C PRO A 149 17.90 14.39 -10.15
N LYS A 150 17.22 13.28 -9.83
CA LYS A 150 16.22 12.66 -10.72
C LYS A 150 14.78 13.06 -10.42
N ALA A 151 14.48 13.64 -9.26
CA ALA A 151 13.12 13.97 -8.86
C ALA A 151 12.45 14.91 -9.87
N ASP A 152 13.01 16.10 -10.10
CA ASP A 152 12.50 17.09 -11.05
C ASP A 152 12.25 16.53 -12.46
N LYS A 153 13.16 15.66 -12.93
CA LYS A 153 13.04 15.06 -14.25
C LYS A 153 11.84 14.13 -14.35
N LEU A 154 11.55 13.37 -13.30
CA LEU A 154 10.41 12.46 -13.25
C LEU A 154 9.09 13.20 -13.01
N MET A 155 9.12 14.31 -12.26
CA MET A 155 7.94 15.13 -11.95
C MET A 155 7.49 15.99 -13.15
N ARG A 156 8.40 16.37 -14.05
CA ARG A 156 8.16 17.36 -15.13
C ARG A 156 6.84 17.19 -15.90
N HIS A 157 6.46 15.95 -16.21
CA HIS A 157 5.28 15.64 -17.03
C HIS A 157 4.11 15.06 -16.23
N LEU A 158 4.27 14.88 -14.92
CA LEU A 158 3.20 14.44 -14.05
C LEU A 158 2.35 15.64 -13.65
N ARG A 159 1.04 15.44 -13.56
CA ARG A 159 0.09 16.44 -13.05
C ARG A 159 -0.73 15.80 -11.95
N PRO A 160 -0.91 16.48 -10.81
CA PRO A 160 -1.77 15.98 -9.76
C PRO A 160 -3.21 15.89 -10.26
N ARG A 161 -3.98 15.00 -9.65
CA ARG A 161 -5.39 14.77 -9.99
C ARG A 161 -6.33 14.98 -8.81
N LEU A 162 -5.82 14.84 -7.60
CA LEU A 162 -6.59 15.07 -6.37
C LEU A 162 -6.35 16.45 -5.74
N VAL A 163 -5.32 17.17 -6.19
CA VAL A 163 -5.02 18.55 -5.78
C VAL A 163 -4.75 19.44 -7.00
N SER A 164 -4.79 20.77 -6.82
CA SER A 164 -4.66 21.75 -7.90
C SER A 164 -3.26 21.85 -8.51
N ALA A 165 -2.24 21.74 -7.67
CA ALA A 165 -0.85 21.95 -8.09
C ALA A 165 0.09 20.97 -7.38
N VAL A 166 1.31 20.79 -7.93
CA VAL A 166 2.29 19.86 -7.37
C VAL A 166 2.73 20.30 -5.98
N GLU A 167 2.76 21.62 -5.77
CA GLU A 167 3.11 22.29 -4.52
C GLU A 167 2.09 21.99 -3.41
N ASP A 168 0.85 21.63 -3.77
CA ASP A 168 -0.21 21.25 -2.83
C ASP A 168 -0.09 19.78 -2.37
N ILE A 169 0.85 19.01 -2.93
CA ILE A 169 1.10 17.63 -2.51
C ILE A 169 2.00 17.61 -1.29
N ASN A 170 1.49 17.08 -0.19
CA ASN A 170 2.26 16.77 1.00
C ASN A 170 3.21 15.61 0.71
N PRO A 171 4.53 15.80 0.92
CA PRO A 171 5.52 14.74 0.72
C PRO A 171 5.25 13.57 1.67
N ARG A 172 5.57 12.35 1.21
CA ARG A 172 5.55 11.16 2.05
C ARG A 172 6.77 10.29 1.86
N ALA A 173 7.33 9.79 2.95
CA ALA A 173 8.34 8.76 2.90
C ALA A 173 7.69 7.35 2.83
N PRO A 174 8.21 6.43 2.01
CA PRO A 174 7.68 5.08 1.93
C PRO A 174 7.83 4.38 3.29
N TRP A 175 6.80 3.62 3.68
CA TRP A 175 6.72 2.83 4.92
C TRP A 175 6.65 3.60 6.24
N SER A 176 7.11 4.85 6.30
CA SER A 176 7.06 5.68 7.51
C SER A 176 5.93 6.70 7.51
N SER A 177 5.52 7.19 6.33
CA SER A 177 4.41 8.14 6.17
C SER A 177 3.30 7.45 5.36
N LEU A 178 2.25 7.00 6.05
CA LEU A 178 1.16 6.18 5.48
C LEU A 178 -0.20 6.90 5.59
N PRO A 179 -1.22 6.52 4.80
CA PRO A 179 -2.54 7.13 4.91
C PRO A 179 -3.10 7.02 6.34
N ASP A 180 -3.62 8.12 6.86
CA ASP A 180 -4.31 8.14 8.15
C ASP A 180 -5.78 7.70 7.99
N CYS A 181 -6.24 6.76 8.80
CA CYS A 181 -7.65 6.35 8.79
C CYS A 181 -8.58 7.48 9.27
N LEU A 182 -8.13 8.33 10.18
CA LEU A 182 -8.92 9.44 10.72
C LEU A 182 -9.10 10.59 9.72
N ALA A 183 -8.36 10.60 8.61
CA ALA A 183 -8.59 11.53 7.51
C ALA A 183 -9.98 11.36 6.87
N CYS A 184 -10.54 10.15 6.95
CA CYS A 184 -11.91 9.84 6.50
C CYS A 184 -12.84 9.53 7.69
N HIS A 185 -12.33 8.84 8.71
CA HIS A 185 -13.08 8.43 9.91
C HIS A 185 -12.95 9.48 11.02
N VAL A 186 -13.35 10.71 10.72
CA VAL A 186 -13.31 11.83 11.68
C VAL A 186 -14.18 11.48 12.89
N GLU A 187 -13.64 11.67 14.10
CA GLU A 187 -14.28 11.23 15.36
C GLU A 187 -14.71 9.75 15.34
N PHE A 188 -13.97 8.89 14.63
CA PHE A 188 -14.27 7.46 14.46
C PHE A 188 -15.63 7.17 13.80
N GLU A 189 -16.24 8.17 13.14
CA GLU A 189 -17.50 7.98 12.44
C GLU A 189 -17.31 7.34 11.06
N ARG A 190 -18.39 6.75 10.55
CA ARG A 190 -18.44 6.33 9.15
C ARG A 190 -18.53 7.58 8.26
N PRO A 191 -17.67 7.73 7.25
CA PRO A 191 -17.74 8.89 6.36
C PRO A 191 -19.08 8.96 5.63
N GLU A 192 -19.71 10.14 5.63
CA GLU A 192 -21.00 10.39 5.01
C GLU A 192 -20.95 10.40 3.47
N SER A 193 -19.76 10.59 2.89
CA SER A 193 -19.57 10.75 1.46
C SER A 193 -18.54 9.79 0.91
N VAL A 194 -18.86 9.16 -0.22
CA VAL A 194 -17.91 8.38 -1.04
C VAL A 194 -16.82 9.26 -1.70
N LYS A 195 -16.84 10.58 -1.48
CA LYS A 195 -15.84 11.52 -2.00
C LYS A 195 -14.68 11.79 -1.05
N VAL A 196 -14.77 11.39 0.22
CA VAL A 196 -13.66 11.56 1.17
C VAL A 196 -12.43 10.78 0.71
N THR A 197 -11.25 11.24 1.09
CA THR A 197 -9.98 10.58 0.74
C THR A 197 -8.96 10.81 1.85
N ALA A 198 -8.18 9.79 2.15
CA ALA A 198 -7.03 9.92 3.04
C ALA A 198 -5.77 10.38 2.30
N PHE A 199 -5.84 10.57 0.97
CA PHE A 199 -4.73 11.12 0.22
C PHE A 199 -4.36 12.50 0.78
N ASN A 200 -3.05 12.78 0.77
CA ASN A 200 -2.45 14.02 1.25
C ASN A 200 -2.49 14.20 2.77
N GLN A 201 -2.96 13.21 3.53
CA GLN A 201 -2.97 13.21 5.00
C GLN A 201 -2.23 11.97 5.51
N TRP A 202 -1.05 12.20 6.08
CA TRP A 202 -0.12 11.14 6.43
C TRP A 202 0.02 10.99 7.94
N ALA A 203 -0.14 9.77 8.41
CA ALA A 203 0.23 9.35 9.75
C ALA A 203 1.69 8.88 9.78
N GLU A 204 2.36 9.09 10.90
CA GLU A 204 3.74 8.69 11.16
C GLU A 204 3.87 8.14 12.59
N ASN A 205 4.93 7.38 12.87
CA ASN A 205 5.25 6.88 14.21
C ASN A 205 4.05 6.17 14.88
N ASP A 206 3.60 6.67 16.04
CA ASP A 206 2.51 6.10 16.83
C ASP A 206 1.12 6.32 16.19
N ASP A 207 0.99 7.31 15.30
CA ASP A 207 -0.26 7.58 14.59
C ASP A 207 -0.54 6.57 13.47
N LEU A 208 0.49 5.83 13.03
CA LEU A 208 0.34 4.77 12.04
C LEU A 208 -0.68 3.74 12.53
N TYR A 209 -1.61 3.32 11.69
CA TYR A 209 -2.65 2.33 12.05
C TYR A 209 -2.10 1.04 12.69
N GLN A 210 -0.87 0.64 12.37
CA GLN A 210 -0.21 -0.52 12.97
C GLN A 210 0.35 -0.31 14.38
N ASN A 211 0.52 0.95 14.77
CA ASN A 211 1.07 1.36 16.06
C ASN A 211 0.01 2.05 16.95
N ARG A 212 -1.05 2.57 16.33
CA ARG A 212 -2.10 3.34 17.01
C ARG A 212 -2.85 2.48 18.02
N VAL A 213 -3.04 3.08 19.19
CA VAL A 213 -3.88 2.57 20.27
C VAL A 213 -5.14 3.40 20.42
N ASP A 214 -6.17 2.80 21.01
CA ASP A 214 -7.38 3.47 21.44
C ASP A 214 -7.19 4.15 22.82
N GLU A 215 -8.24 4.77 23.35
CA GLU A 215 -8.21 5.51 24.62
C GLU A 215 -7.91 4.61 25.84
N ALA A 216 -8.07 3.29 25.70
CA ALA A 216 -7.77 2.30 26.73
C ALA A 216 -6.44 1.56 26.49
N GLY A 217 -5.66 1.96 25.47
CA GLY A 217 -4.36 1.38 25.16
C GLY A 217 -4.41 0.09 24.32
N LEU A 218 -5.55 -0.29 23.74
CA LEU A 218 -5.62 -1.41 22.80
C LEU A 218 -5.27 -0.97 21.38
N MET A 219 -4.43 -1.76 20.72
CA MET A 219 -4.05 -1.52 19.33
C MET A 219 -5.26 -1.63 18.41
N CYS A 220 -5.45 -0.67 17.49
CA CYS A 220 -6.58 -0.70 16.56
C CYS A 220 -6.67 -2.02 15.78
N GLN A 221 -5.52 -2.59 15.38
CA GLN A 221 -5.46 -3.86 14.65
C GLN A 221 -5.96 -5.07 15.44
N ALA A 222 -5.95 -5.00 16.78
CA ALA A 222 -6.44 -6.09 17.62
C ALA A 222 -7.97 -6.25 17.51
N CYS A 223 -8.68 -5.16 17.23
CA CYS A 223 -10.13 -5.14 17.09
C CYS A 223 -10.57 -5.11 15.62
N HIS A 224 -9.85 -4.36 14.78
CA HIS A 224 -10.23 -4.11 13.39
C HIS A 224 -9.47 -4.96 12.35
N GLY A 225 -8.44 -5.72 12.74
CA GLY A 225 -7.61 -6.50 11.81
C GLY A 225 -6.45 -5.70 11.20
N SER A 226 -5.58 -6.35 10.45
CA SER A 226 -4.41 -5.69 9.85
C SER A 226 -4.78 -4.76 8.70
N ALA A 227 -3.90 -3.81 8.37
CA ALA A 227 -4.08 -2.94 7.20
C ALA A 227 -4.35 -3.77 5.92
N HIS A 228 -5.32 -3.31 5.12
CA HIS A 228 -5.82 -3.96 3.89
C HIS A 228 -6.52 -5.31 4.06
N ALA A 229 -6.66 -5.80 5.30
CA ALA A 229 -7.42 -6.98 5.67
C ALA A 229 -8.26 -6.71 6.94
N GLU A 230 -8.80 -5.50 7.02
CA GLU A 230 -9.65 -5.07 8.12
C GLU A 230 -11.00 -5.81 8.12
N HIS A 231 -11.52 -6.12 9.31
CA HIS A 231 -12.72 -6.90 9.50
C HIS A 231 -13.99 -6.17 9.02
N PRO A 232 -14.93 -6.86 8.33
CA PRO A 232 -14.86 -8.25 7.90
C PRO A 232 -13.98 -8.42 6.64
N ALA A 233 -12.90 -9.17 6.79
CA ALA A 233 -11.99 -9.49 5.71
C ALA A 233 -12.36 -10.82 5.05
N ILE A 234 -12.33 -10.86 3.72
CA ILE A 234 -12.66 -12.06 2.93
C ILE A 234 -11.44 -12.47 2.11
N ASN A 235 -10.76 -13.52 2.55
CA ASN A 235 -9.61 -14.04 1.83
C ASN A 235 -10.05 -14.99 0.69
N PRO A 236 -9.48 -14.87 -0.52
CA PRO A 236 -9.77 -15.80 -1.63
C PRO A 236 -9.44 -17.26 -1.32
N PHE A 237 -8.39 -17.53 -0.55
CA PHE A 237 -7.98 -18.90 -0.22
C PHE A 237 -8.93 -19.56 0.80
N ASN A 238 -9.37 -18.79 1.79
CA ASN A 238 -10.38 -19.21 2.75
C ASN A 238 -11.09 -17.99 3.32
N SER A 239 -12.39 -17.87 3.07
CA SER A 239 -13.15 -16.65 3.41
C SER A 239 -13.08 -16.22 4.87
N GLY A 240 -12.70 -17.09 5.81
CA GLY A 240 -12.53 -16.76 7.23
C GLY A 240 -11.08 -16.56 7.69
N LEU A 241 -10.08 -16.73 6.81
CA LEU A 241 -8.66 -16.78 7.20
C LEU A 241 -8.19 -15.51 7.92
N ASP A 242 -8.44 -14.34 7.33
CA ASP A 242 -8.08 -13.06 7.95
C ASP A 242 -9.09 -12.62 9.01
N SER A 243 -10.18 -13.37 9.24
CA SER A 243 -11.19 -13.07 10.27
C SER A 243 -11.26 -14.15 11.35
N LEU A 244 -10.22 -14.97 11.51
CA LEU A 244 -10.21 -16.09 12.46
C LEU A 244 -10.40 -15.62 13.90
N GLN A 245 -9.80 -14.49 14.28
CA GLN A 245 -9.89 -13.94 15.63
C GLN A 245 -11.35 -13.61 16.02
N PRO A 246 -12.08 -12.72 15.32
CA PRO A 246 -13.48 -12.44 15.66
C PRO A 246 -14.38 -13.68 15.49
N MET A 247 -14.10 -14.54 14.52
CA MET A 247 -14.90 -15.76 14.35
C MET A 247 -14.80 -16.70 15.55
N ARG A 248 -13.62 -16.80 16.17
CA ARG A 248 -13.41 -17.66 17.35
C ARG A 248 -13.93 -17.03 18.64
N TYR A 249 -13.78 -15.72 18.79
CA TYR A 249 -14.13 -15.04 20.06
C TYR A 249 -15.59 -14.61 20.13
N GLN A 250 -16.18 -14.13 19.02
CA GLN A 250 -17.57 -13.62 19.01
C GLN A 250 -18.50 -14.33 18.01
N GLY A 251 -18.02 -15.37 17.32
CA GLY A 251 -18.85 -16.17 16.41
C GLY A 251 -19.23 -15.46 15.10
N ASN A 252 -18.63 -14.30 14.79
CA ASN A 252 -18.89 -13.54 13.57
C ASN A 252 -17.60 -12.90 13.01
N ARG A 253 -17.67 -12.20 11.88
CA ARG A 253 -16.50 -11.63 11.19
C ARG A 253 -16.31 -10.12 11.37
N ARG A 254 -17.19 -9.46 12.12
CA ARG A 254 -17.11 -8.02 12.35
C ARG A 254 -15.92 -7.69 13.26
N PRO A 255 -15.51 -6.42 13.35
CA PRO A 255 -14.56 -6.00 14.38
C PRO A 255 -14.95 -6.52 15.77
N ILE A 256 -13.95 -6.79 16.62
CA ILE A 256 -14.19 -7.26 17.99
C ILE A 256 -15.02 -6.21 18.74
N GLY A 257 -16.06 -6.65 19.43
CA GLY A 257 -16.99 -5.77 20.16
C GLY A 257 -18.11 -5.16 19.31
N ALA A 258 -18.09 -5.34 17.98
CA ALA A 258 -19.13 -4.81 17.10
C ALA A 258 -20.54 -5.31 17.48
N GLY A 259 -21.50 -4.38 17.47
CA GLY A 259 -22.89 -4.65 17.89
C GLY A 259 -23.07 -4.74 19.40
N GLY A 260 -22.20 -4.07 20.17
CA GLY A 260 -22.27 -4.04 21.64
C GLY A 260 -21.77 -5.33 22.32
N ASN A 261 -21.07 -6.20 21.60
CA ASN A 261 -20.60 -7.49 22.14
C ASN A 261 -19.32 -7.32 22.99
N CYS A 262 -19.33 -6.38 23.93
CA CYS A 262 -18.19 -6.04 24.80
C CYS A 262 -17.84 -7.20 25.76
N ALA A 263 -18.82 -8.03 26.11
CA ALA A 263 -18.64 -9.22 26.95
C ALA A 263 -17.59 -10.21 26.39
N VAL A 264 -17.27 -10.14 25.09
CA VAL A 264 -16.19 -10.92 24.46
C VAL A 264 -14.83 -10.77 25.15
N CYS A 265 -14.55 -9.58 25.70
CA CYS A 265 -13.31 -9.28 26.42
C CYS A 265 -13.56 -9.03 27.90
N HIS A 266 -14.61 -8.27 28.25
CA HIS A 266 -14.88 -7.85 29.63
C HIS A 266 -15.48 -8.95 30.50
N ARG A 267 -16.02 -10.02 29.90
CA ARG A 267 -16.72 -11.13 30.59
C ARG A 267 -17.98 -10.70 31.36
N GLU A 268 -18.42 -9.47 31.15
CA GLU A 268 -19.67 -8.89 31.64
C GLU A 268 -20.23 -7.92 30.59
N GLU A 269 -21.49 -7.55 30.76
CA GLU A 269 -22.15 -6.58 29.90
C GLU A 269 -21.61 -5.18 30.15
N MET A 270 -21.39 -4.43 29.07
CA MET A 270 -20.93 -3.04 29.12
C MET A 270 -21.95 -2.16 28.42
N ASP A 271 -22.26 -1.01 29.01
CA ASP A 271 -23.24 -0.04 28.49
C ASP A 271 -22.61 1.29 28.05
N ALA A 272 -21.28 1.40 28.15
CA ALA A 272 -20.52 2.59 27.82
C ALA A 272 -19.34 2.29 26.88
N GLU A 273 -19.04 3.27 26.03
CA GLU A 273 -17.89 3.24 25.12
C GLU A 273 -16.67 3.86 25.82
N LEU A 274 -15.67 3.02 26.14
CA LEU A 274 -14.39 3.50 26.71
C LEU A 274 -13.27 3.56 25.67
N HIS A 275 -13.29 2.67 24.68
CA HIS A 275 -12.17 2.46 23.77
C HIS A 275 -12.05 3.61 22.75
N HIS A 276 -13.14 3.99 22.09
CA HIS A 276 -13.25 5.25 21.35
C HIS A 276 -14.72 5.62 21.15
N PRO A 277 -15.05 6.89 20.84
CA PRO A 277 -16.42 7.29 20.51
C PRO A 277 -17.01 6.52 19.32
N ASN A 278 -18.33 6.44 19.27
CA ASN A 278 -19.13 5.91 18.16
C ASN A 278 -19.01 4.40 17.93
N MET A 279 -18.65 3.63 18.95
CA MET A 279 -18.54 2.17 18.87
C MET A 279 -19.87 1.40 18.90
N LEU A 280 -20.88 1.93 19.57
CA LEU A 280 -22.22 1.34 19.71
C LEU A 280 -23.20 1.85 18.64
N LYS A 281 -22.77 2.81 17.81
CA LYS A 281 -23.56 3.34 16.69
C LYS A 281 -23.62 2.38 15.50
#